data_AF-A0A925V9A5-F1
#
_entry.id   AF-A0A925V9A5-F1
#
_cell.length_a   1.000
_cell.length_b   1.000
_cell.length_c   1.000
_cell.angle_alpha   90.00
_cell.angle_beta   90.00
_cell.angle_gamma   90.00
#
_symmetry.space_group_name_H-M   'P 1'
#
loop_
_entity.id
_entity.type
_entity.pdbx_description
1 polymer ?
#
loop_
_entity_poly.entity_id
_entity_poly.type
_entity_poly.pdbx_seq_one_letter_code
_entity_poly.pdbx_strand_id
1 'polypeptide(L)'
;MRRERHRLDLLPLLDVFMVVLFVFATIQEQKLGETTQDAELQRAQNEVLAERLAQTSGELRAREQQLQGSVADDQLVPLRARAEAAERQLAELEVASARTLAELADGDDPVRRHSVLSKLLDRHGVFEVEIAGASDAAGAVINRCCFRTDPLSDLWQACGDIPAVSAARVEWWESGGGGLGTALRRTKGGNAMTIIRQDGRASYRIAAGMEELLRDRFPDHQVYDEGVSLVDIHCGAS
;
A
#
# COMPACT_ATOMS: atom_id res chain seq x y z
N MET A 1 10.89 -57.07 87.76
CA MET A 1 10.79 -56.48 86.41
C MET A 1 10.13 -57.47 85.46
N ARG A 2 8.86 -57.24 85.09
CA ARG A 2 8.19 -57.97 84.01
C ARG A 2 7.57 -56.90 83.10
N ARG A 3 8.00 -56.86 81.83
CA ARG A 3 7.46 -55.96 80.81
C ARG A 3 6.09 -56.49 80.38
N GLU A 4 5.03 -55.79 80.73
CA GLU A 4 3.69 -56.03 80.19
C GLU A 4 3.66 -55.58 78.73
N ARG A 5 3.39 -56.53 77.82
CA ARG A 5 3.07 -56.25 76.42
C ARG A 5 1.57 -55.93 76.37
N HIS A 6 1.21 -54.67 76.15
CA HIS A 6 -0.15 -54.29 75.80
C HIS A 6 -0.54 -55.00 74.49
N ARG A 7 -1.51 -55.91 74.57
CA ARG A 7 -2.24 -56.42 73.41
C ARG A 7 -3.14 -55.29 72.95
N LEU A 8 -2.75 -54.60 71.88
CA LEU A 8 -3.65 -53.70 71.15
C LEU A 8 -4.76 -54.57 70.56
N ASP A 9 -6.00 -54.33 70.98
CA ASP A 9 -7.18 -54.91 70.36
C ASP A 9 -7.26 -54.38 68.92
N LEU A 10 -6.96 -55.26 67.96
CA LEU A 10 -6.91 -54.94 66.52
C LEU A 10 -8.29 -54.96 65.85
N LEU A 11 -9.33 -55.39 66.57
CA LEU A 11 -10.71 -55.47 66.10
C LEU A 11 -11.32 -54.11 65.69
N PRO A 12 -11.22 -53.02 66.49
CA PRO A 12 -11.74 -51.71 66.08
C PRO A 12 -10.94 -51.07 64.94
N LEU A 13 -9.65 -51.43 64.77
CA LEU A 13 -8.83 -50.93 63.66
C LEU A 13 -9.29 -51.50 62.31
N LEU A 14 -9.69 -52.78 62.28
CA LEU A 14 -10.21 -53.45 61.09
C LEU A 14 -11.53 -52.83 60.61
N ASP A 15 -12.42 -52.46 61.53
CA ASP A 15 -13.72 -51.85 61.21
C ASP A 15 -13.53 -50.47 60.56
N VAL A 16 -12.66 -49.63 61.13
CA VAL A 16 -12.29 -48.34 60.54
C VAL A 16 -11.65 -48.50 59.16
N PHE A 17 -10.78 -49.51 58.99
CA PHE A 17 -10.12 -49.76 57.70
C PHE A 17 -11.13 -50.18 56.61
N MET A 18 -12.12 -51.00 56.96
CA MET A 18 -13.18 -51.41 56.04
C MET A 18 -14.07 -50.24 55.61
N VAL A 19 -14.46 -49.37 56.53
CA VAL A 19 -15.25 -48.16 56.20
C VAL A 19 -14.47 -47.25 55.26
N VAL A 20 -13.18 -47.04 55.52
CA VAL A 20 -12.32 -46.22 54.64
C VAL A 20 -12.22 -46.85 53.24
N LEU A 21 -12.00 -48.16 53.13
CA LEU A 21 -11.95 -48.84 51.84
C LEU A 21 -13.28 -48.72 51.07
N PHE A 22 -14.42 -48.80 51.76
CA PHE A 22 -15.74 -48.64 51.14
C PHE A 22 -15.94 -47.22 50.60
N VAL A 23 -15.59 -46.19 51.38
CA VAL A 23 -15.65 -44.79 50.93
C VAL A 23 -14.74 -44.55 49.72
N PHE A 24 -13.51 -45.08 49.74
CA PHE A 24 -12.61 -45.00 48.59
C PHE A 24 -13.16 -45.70 47.35
N ALA A 25 -13.77 -46.89 47.50
CA ALA A 25 -14.41 -47.60 46.39
C ALA A 25 -15.56 -46.79 45.78
N THR A 26 -16.44 -46.20 46.61
CA THR A 26 -17.55 -45.36 46.12
C THR A 26 -17.07 -44.08 45.41
N ILE A 27 -16.01 -43.43 45.91
CA ILE A 27 -15.41 -42.27 45.25
C ILE A 27 -14.75 -42.67 43.92
N GLN A 28 -14.12 -43.84 43.86
CA GLN A 28 -13.53 -44.35 42.61
C GLN A 28 -14.60 -44.71 41.59
N GLU A 29 -15.70 -45.35 42.00
CA GLU A 29 -16.82 -45.68 41.12
C GLU A 29 -17.47 -44.42 40.52
N GLN A 30 -17.65 -43.36 41.32
CA GLN A 30 -18.14 -42.07 40.83
C GLN A 30 -17.19 -41.44 39.80
N LYS A 31 -15.89 -41.36 40.10
CA LYS A 31 -14.90 -40.80 39.17
C LYS A 31 -14.76 -41.61 37.89
N LEU A 32 -14.81 -42.94 37.98
CA LEU A 32 -14.81 -43.82 36.81
C LEU A 32 -16.03 -43.55 35.93
N GLY A 33 -17.23 -43.42 36.52
CA GLY A 33 -18.46 -43.06 35.82
C GLY A 33 -18.38 -41.72 35.09
N GLU A 34 -17.88 -40.68 35.76
CA GLU A 34 -17.66 -39.34 35.16
C GLU A 34 -16.68 -39.40 33.99
N THR A 35 -15.54 -40.09 34.16
CA THR A 35 -14.55 -40.20 33.07
C THR A 35 -15.04 -41.00 31.87
N THR A 36 -15.87 -42.03 32.07
CA THR A 36 -16.48 -42.77 30.96
C THR A 36 -17.51 -41.93 30.21
N GLN A 37 -18.31 -41.15 30.94
CA GLN A 37 -19.31 -40.27 30.33
C GLN A 37 -18.67 -39.14 29.54
N ASP A 38 -17.60 -38.53 30.06
CA ASP A 38 -16.83 -37.50 29.35
C ASP A 38 -16.15 -38.07 28.10
N ALA A 39 -15.61 -39.28 28.17
CA ALA A 39 -14.99 -39.95 27.02
C ALA A 39 -16.00 -40.27 25.91
N GLU A 40 -17.22 -40.69 26.26
CA GLU A 40 -18.31 -40.90 25.28
C GLU A 40 -18.75 -39.58 24.64
N LEU A 41 -18.88 -38.52 25.44
CA LEU A 41 -19.27 -37.20 24.95
C LEU A 41 -18.20 -36.61 24.01
N GLN A 42 -16.92 -36.78 24.34
CA GLN A 42 -15.82 -36.38 23.47
C GLN A 42 -15.78 -37.16 22.15
N ARG A 43 -16.06 -38.47 22.18
CA ARG A 43 -16.14 -39.29 20.96
C ARG A 43 -17.27 -38.80 20.04
N ALA A 44 -18.45 -38.57 20.60
CA ALA A 44 -19.59 -38.05 19.84
C ALA A 44 -19.27 -36.66 19.22
N GLN A 45 -18.61 -35.78 19.97
CA GLN A 45 -18.18 -34.47 19.46
C GLN A 45 -17.15 -34.60 18.32
N ASN A 46 -16.19 -35.50 18.46
CA ASN A 46 -15.17 -35.73 17.44
C ASN A 46 -15.76 -36.31 16.15
N GLU A 47 -16.76 -37.20 16.24
CA GLU A 47 -17.46 -37.74 15.07
C GLU A 47 -18.21 -36.63 14.31
N VAL A 48 -18.93 -35.77 15.02
CA VAL A 48 -19.64 -34.62 14.40
C VAL A 48 -18.66 -33.64 13.75
N LEU A 49 -17.52 -33.36 14.39
CA LEU A 49 -16.49 -32.48 13.82
C LEU A 49 -15.83 -33.11 12.58
N ALA A 50 -15.56 -34.42 12.60
CA ALA A 50 -15.01 -35.13 11.47
C ALA A 50 -15.97 -35.11 10.26
N GLU A 51 -17.26 -35.30 10.49
CA GLU A 51 -18.28 -35.23 9.43
C GLU A 51 -18.39 -33.82 8.83
N ARG A 52 -18.38 -32.78 9.66
CA ARG A 52 -18.38 -31.38 9.18
C ARG A 52 -17.13 -31.07 8.35
N LEU A 53 -15.96 -31.51 8.80
CA LEU A 53 -14.71 -31.33 8.04
C LEU A 53 -14.76 -32.06 6.69
N ALA A 54 -15.34 -33.26 6.65
CA ALA A 54 -15.53 -33.99 5.40
C ALA A 54 -16.45 -33.24 4.43
N GLN A 55 -17.56 -32.69 4.91
CA GLN A 55 -18.49 -31.88 4.10
C GLN A 55 -17.83 -30.60 3.57
N THR A 56 -17.21 -29.80 4.44
CA THR A 56 -16.55 -28.55 4.04
C THR A 56 -15.39 -28.79 3.07
N SER A 57 -14.60 -29.85 3.28
CA SER A 57 -13.50 -30.18 2.36
C SER A 57 -14.02 -30.64 0.98
N GLY A 58 -15.16 -31.34 0.93
CA GLY A 58 -15.84 -31.69 -0.31
C GLY A 58 -16.35 -30.46 -1.07
N GLU A 59 -17.02 -29.53 -0.37
CA GLU A 59 -17.51 -28.27 -0.95
C GLU A 59 -16.37 -27.41 -1.51
N LEU A 60 -15.27 -27.30 -0.77
CA LEU A 60 -14.10 -26.54 -1.21
C LEU A 60 -13.48 -27.15 -2.48
N ARG A 61 -13.35 -28.48 -2.55
CA ARG A 61 -12.84 -29.15 -3.76
C ARG A 61 -13.77 -28.98 -4.95
N ALA A 62 -15.08 -29.07 -4.76
CA ALA A 62 -16.06 -28.83 -5.82
C ALA A 62 -15.99 -27.38 -6.33
N ARG A 63 -15.84 -26.41 -5.41
CA ARG A 63 -15.71 -24.99 -5.75
C ARG A 63 -14.38 -24.68 -6.44
N GLU A 64 -13.29 -25.33 -6.02
CA GLU A 64 -11.98 -25.21 -6.68
C GLU A 64 -12.03 -25.75 -8.11
N GLN A 65 -12.63 -26.92 -8.33
CA GLN A 65 -12.82 -27.48 -9.68
C GLN A 65 -13.70 -26.59 -10.55
N GLN A 66 -14.77 -26.01 -10.00
CA GLN A 66 -15.63 -25.06 -10.72
C GLN A 66 -14.86 -23.79 -11.12
N LEU A 67 -14.04 -23.23 -10.21
CA LEU A 67 -13.23 -22.05 -10.50
C LEU A 67 -12.15 -22.35 -11.55
N GLN A 68 -11.44 -23.48 -11.42
CA GLN A 68 -10.43 -23.89 -12.40
C GLN A 68 -11.03 -24.10 -13.79
N GLY A 69 -12.24 -24.66 -13.89
CA GLY A 69 -12.95 -24.79 -15.17
C GLY A 69 -13.41 -23.46 -15.78
N SER A 70 -13.80 -22.48 -14.95
CA SER A 70 -14.30 -21.17 -15.42
C SER A 70 -13.19 -20.17 -15.81
N VAL A 71 -11.99 -20.31 -15.23
CA VAL A 71 -10.87 -19.39 -15.46
C VAL A 71 -9.99 -19.82 -16.64
N ALA A 72 -10.00 -21.11 -17.00
CA ALA A 72 -9.04 -21.66 -17.97
C ALA A 72 -9.31 -21.33 -19.45
N ASP A 73 -10.57 -21.11 -19.88
CA ASP A 73 -10.86 -20.94 -21.32
C ASP A 73 -11.50 -19.59 -21.69
N ASP A 74 -12.53 -19.11 -20.99
CA ASP A 74 -13.30 -17.95 -21.48
C ASP A 74 -12.63 -16.59 -21.25
N GLN A 75 -11.75 -16.45 -20.25
CA GLN A 75 -11.09 -15.17 -19.95
C GLN A 75 -9.66 -15.06 -20.50
N LEU A 76 -8.96 -16.19 -20.65
CA LEU A 76 -7.57 -16.17 -21.13
C LEU A 76 -7.47 -15.92 -22.63
N VAL A 77 -8.41 -16.41 -23.43
CA VAL A 77 -8.45 -16.18 -24.89
C VAL A 77 -8.61 -14.69 -25.26
N PRO A 78 -9.60 -13.93 -24.72
CA PRO A 78 -9.73 -12.52 -25.04
C PRO A 78 -8.59 -11.67 -24.47
N LEU A 79 -8.03 -12.04 -23.32
CA LEU A 79 -6.87 -11.34 -22.75
C LEU A 79 -5.60 -11.55 -23.58
N ARG A 80 -5.35 -12.76 -24.10
CA ARG A 80 -4.24 -13.01 -25.03
C ARG A 80 -4.41 -12.24 -26.33
N ALA A 81 -5.61 -12.23 -26.91
CA ALA A 81 -5.88 -11.45 -28.12
C ALA A 81 -5.66 -9.94 -27.91
N ARG A 82 -6.02 -9.41 -26.74
CA ARG A 82 -5.76 -8.00 -26.36
C ARG A 82 -4.26 -7.73 -26.15
N ALA A 83 -3.54 -8.65 -25.51
CA ALA A 83 -2.10 -8.52 -25.31
C ALA A 83 -1.36 -8.50 -26.67
N GLU A 84 -1.67 -9.43 -27.56
CA GLU A 84 -1.08 -9.46 -28.92
C GLU A 84 -1.43 -8.22 -29.74
N ALA A 85 -2.66 -7.68 -29.61
CA ALA A 85 -3.04 -6.45 -30.29
C ALA A 85 -2.25 -5.23 -29.74
N ALA A 86 -2.07 -5.16 -28.42
CA ALA A 86 -1.30 -4.11 -27.78
C ALA A 86 0.19 -4.18 -28.16
N GLU A 87 0.77 -5.38 -28.24
CA GLU A 87 2.15 -5.61 -28.67
C GLU A 87 2.36 -5.16 -30.13
N ARG A 88 1.42 -5.46 -31.04
CA ARG A 88 1.49 -4.96 -32.43
C ARG A 88 1.42 -3.44 -32.49
N GLN A 89 0.52 -2.84 -31.72
CA GLN A 89 0.38 -1.39 -31.68
C GLN A 89 1.63 -0.69 -31.14
N LEU A 90 2.27 -1.27 -30.12
CA LEU A 90 3.57 -0.81 -29.61
C LEU A 90 4.66 -0.90 -30.70
N ALA A 91 4.77 -2.03 -31.39
CA ALA A 91 5.75 -2.19 -32.47
C ALA A 91 5.53 -1.17 -33.62
N GLU A 92 4.28 -0.91 -34.00
CA GLU A 92 3.94 0.11 -35.00
C GLU A 92 4.33 1.51 -34.54
N LEU A 93 4.07 1.86 -33.27
CA LEU A 93 4.45 3.14 -32.68
C LEU A 93 5.97 3.30 -32.55
N GLU A 94 6.69 2.24 -32.22
CA GLU A 94 8.15 2.24 -32.16
C GLU A 94 8.76 2.50 -33.54
N VAL A 95 8.27 1.82 -34.58
CA VAL A 95 8.73 2.06 -35.96
C VAL A 95 8.38 3.47 -36.43
N ALA A 96 7.17 3.95 -36.12
CA ALA A 96 6.74 5.31 -36.46
C ALA A 96 7.61 6.36 -35.75
N SER A 97 7.86 6.19 -34.44
CA SER A 97 8.67 7.11 -33.65
C SER A 97 10.14 7.08 -34.08
N ALA A 98 10.72 5.91 -34.37
CA ALA A 98 12.07 5.77 -34.91
C ALA A 98 12.20 6.48 -36.26
N ARG A 99 11.19 6.37 -37.12
CA ARG A 99 11.16 7.09 -38.40
C ARG A 99 11.06 8.60 -38.20
N THR A 100 10.18 9.07 -37.32
CA THR A 100 10.08 10.51 -37.00
C THR A 100 11.37 11.04 -36.38
N LEU A 101 12.02 10.27 -35.51
CA LEU A 101 13.31 10.62 -34.92
C LEU A 101 14.43 10.66 -35.97
N ALA A 102 14.43 9.73 -36.93
CA ALA A 102 15.36 9.75 -38.05
C ALA A 102 15.14 10.98 -38.95
N GLU A 103 13.89 11.30 -39.28
CA GLU A 103 13.52 12.52 -40.03
C GLU A 103 13.92 13.82 -39.29
N LEU A 104 13.91 13.79 -37.94
CA LEU A 104 14.38 14.89 -37.10
C LEU A 104 15.91 14.93 -36.90
N ALA A 105 16.60 13.79 -37.05
CA ALA A 105 18.04 13.67 -36.90
C ALA A 105 18.80 13.97 -38.21
N ASP A 106 18.20 13.68 -39.35
CA ASP A 106 18.76 13.95 -40.69
C ASP A 106 18.62 15.43 -41.11
N GLY A 107 17.82 16.20 -40.36
CA GLY A 107 17.79 17.65 -40.43
C GLY A 107 18.82 18.26 -39.47
N ASP A 108 20.03 18.52 -39.95
CA ASP A 108 21.10 19.26 -39.24
C ASP A 108 20.76 20.76 -39.01
N ASP A 109 19.46 21.09 -38.98
CA ASP A 109 18.95 22.44 -38.76
C ASP A 109 18.48 22.58 -37.29
N PRO A 110 19.33 23.09 -36.38
CA PRO A 110 18.96 23.34 -35.00
C PRO A 110 17.75 24.27 -34.88
N VAL A 111 17.48 25.12 -35.88
CA VAL A 111 16.31 26.00 -35.92
C VAL A 111 15.02 25.19 -36.12
N ARG A 112 15.05 24.15 -36.95
CA ARG A 112 13.88 23.29 -37.19
C ARG A 112 13.56 22.42 -35.97
N ARG A 113 14.59 21.88 -35.31
CA ARG A 113 14.45 21.14 -34.05
C ARG A 113 13.90 22.03 -32.94
N HIS A 114 14.43 23.24 -32.80
CA HIS A 114 13.93 24.24 -31.85
C HIS A 114 12.51 24.70 -32.20
N SER A 115 12.16 24.79 -33.48
CA SER A 115 10.80 25.12 -33.94
C SER A 115 9.78 24.02 -33.62
N VAL A 116 10.15 22.75 -33.80
CA VAL A 116 9.27 21.61 -33.45
C VAL A 116 9.10 21.50 -31.93
N LEU A 117 10.19 21.58 -31.16
CA LEU A 117 10.13 21.62 -29.70
C LEU A 117 9.31 22.82 -29.21
N SER A 118 9.53 24.00 -29.78
CA SER A 118 8.74 25.19 -29.46
C SER A 118 7.27 25.02 -29.82
N LYS A 119 6.91 24.37 -30.93
CA LYS A 119 5.52 24.11 -31.30
C LYS A 119 4.84 23.05 -30.44
N LEU A 120 5.60 22.09 -29.93
CA LEU A 120 5.12 21.12 -28.94
C LEU A 120 4.87 21.81 -27.59
N LEU A 121 5.80 22.67 -27.17
CA LEU A 121 5.66 23.48 -25.95
C LEU A 121 4.61 24.60 -26.09
N ASP A 122 4.36 25.14 -27.29
CA ASP A 122 3.30 26.14 -27.52
C ASP A 122 1.90 25.62 -27.15
N ARG A 123 1.71 24.29 -27.15
CA ARG A 123 0.44 23.64 -26.78
C ARG A 123 0.32 23.32 -25.30
N HIS A 124 1.42 23.36 -24.54
CA HIS A 124 1.45 22.99 -23.13
C HIS A 124 2.14 24.08 -22.31
N GLY A 125 1.44 24.65 -21.34
CA GLY A 125 2.12 25.50 -20.35
C GLY A 125 3.11 24.64 -19.54
N VAL A 126 4.38 25.04 -19.45
CA VAL A 126 5.35 24.39 -18.57
C VAL A 126 5.32 25.02 -17.18
N PHE A 127 5.20 24.18 -16.17
CA PHE A 127 5.24 24.54 -14.75
C PHE A 127 6.39 23.80 -14.12
N GLU A 128 7.24 24.52 -13.42
CA GLU A 128 8.25 23.92 -12.58
C GLU A 128 7.92 24.22 -11.13
N VAL A 129 7.90 23.18 -10.30
CA VAL A 129 7.68 23.26 -8.86
C VAL A 129 8.90 22.69 -8.16
N GLU A 130 9.51 23.49 -7.30
CA GLU A 130 10.68 23.14 -6.52
C GLU A 130 10.32 23.09 -5.04
N ILE A 131 10.74 22.03 -4.35
CA ILE A 131 10.50 21.79 -2.93
C ILE A 131 11.83 21.73 -2.18
N ALA A 132 12.14 22.76 -1.40
CA ALA A 132 13.36 22.87 -0.60
C ALA A 132 13.13 22.45 0.87
N GLY A 133 14.06 21.71 1.46
CA GLY A 133 14.03 21.33 2.87
C GLY A 133 14.90 22.24 3.72
N ALA A 134 14.31 22.95 4.68
CA ALA A 134 15.03 23.76 5.65
C ALA A 134 14.82 23.25 7.08
N SER A 135 15.85 23.28 7.92
CA SER A 135 15.69 22.99 9.35
C SER A 135 15.27 24.25 10.09
N ASP A 136 14.25 24.15 10.93
CA ASP A 136 13.86 25.22 11.84
C ASP A 136 14.77 25.29 13.08
N ALA A 137 14.52 26.27 13.95
CA ALA A 137 15.29 26.45 15.19
C ALA A 137 15.14 25.26 16.18
N ALA A 138 14.11 24.44 16.03
CA ALA A 138 13.87 23.24 16.82
C ALA A 138 14.47 21.96 16.16
N GLY A 139 15.06 22.09 14.96
CA GLY A 139 15.60 20.99 14.19
C GLY A 139 14.57 20.22 13.36
N ALA A 140 13.31 20.66 13.30
CA ALA A 140 12.29 20.08 12.44
C ALA A 140 12.51 20.50 10.97
N VAL A 141 12.20 19.61 10.03
CA VAL A 141 12.32 19.89 8.60
C VAL A 141 11.04 20.56 8.10
N ILE A 142 11.17 21.80 7.64
CA ILE A 142 10.15 22.57 6.93
C ILE A 142 10.38 22.42 5.43
N ASN A 143 9.33 22.10 4.68
CA ASN A 143 9.39 21.95 3.22
C ASN A 143 8.83 23.22 2.58
N ARG A 144 9.67 24.04 1.97
CA ARG A 144 9.27 25.25 1.24
C ARG A 144 9.01 24.91 -0.21
N CYS A 145 7.94 25.44 -0.78
CA CYS A 145 7.69 25.31 -2.21
C CYS A 145 7.76 26.64 -2.94
N CYS A 146 8.29 26.56 -4.15
CA CYS A 146 8.38 27.64 -5.10
C CYS A 146 8.00 27.10 -6.47
N PHE A 147 7.45 27.97 -7.32
CA PHE A 147 7.10 27.59 -8.68
C PHE A 147 7.37 28.71 -9.66
N ARG A 148 7.47 28.34 -10.94
CA ARG A 148 7.46 29.28 -12.08
C ARG A 148 6.62 28.70 -13.21
N THR A 149 6.09 29.59 -14.04
CA THR A 149 5.05 29.27 -15.03
C THR A 149 5.43 29.77 -16.40
N ASP A 150 4.96 29.10 -17.46
CA ASP A 150 5.14 29.51 -18.86
C ASP A 150 4.42 30.84 -19.24
N PRO A 151 5.05 31.79 -19.98
CA PRO A 151 6.48 31.80 -20.36
C PRO A 151 7.36 31.80 -19.13
N LEU A 152 8.29 30.83 -19.05
CA LEU A 152 9.12 30.60 -17.87
C LEU A 152 9.75 31.91 -17.46
N SER A 153 9.18 32.53 -16.43
CA SER A 153 9.77 33.74 -15.88
C SER A 153 11.06 33.32 -15.18
N ASP A 154 12.11 34.13 -15.33
CA ASP A 154 13.33 33.98 -14.54
C ASP A 154 13.07 34.14 -13.03
N LEU A 155 11.87 34.61 -12.67
CA LEU A 155 11.42 34.82 -11.30
C LEU A 155 10.64 33.60 -10.79
N TRP A 156 11.18 33.00 -9.73
CA TRP A 156 10.48 32.02 -8.90
C TRP A 156 9.48 32.71 -7.97
N GLN A 157 8.30 32.11 -7.82
CA GLN A 157 7.26 32.55 -6.90
C GLN A 157 7.17 31.59 -5.73
N ALA A 158 7.17 32.12 -4.50
CA ALA A 158 7.00 31.29 -3.31
C ALA A 158 5.54 30.85 -3.18
N CYS A 159 5.34 29.57 -2.88
CA CYS A 159 4.05 28.93 -2.62
C CYS A 159 3.86 28.59 -1.12
N GLY A 160 4.86 28.93 -0.29
CA GLY A 160 4.83 28.79 1.16
C GLY A 160 5.34 27.44 1.65
N ASP A 161 5.05 27.13 2.91
CA ASP A 161 5.46 25.88 3.56
C ASP A 161 4.44 24.77 3.29
N ILE A 162 4.91 23.64 2.76
CA ILE A 162 4.10 22.44 2.51
C ILE A 162 4.04 21.60 3.78
N PRO A 163 2.82 21.34 4.31
CA PRO A 163 2.66 20.47 5.46
C PRO A 163 3.11 19.04 5.19
N ALA A 164 3.88 18.47 6.11
CA ALA A 164 4.31 17.08 6.03
C ALA A 164 3.14 16.08 6.15
N VAL A 165 2.13 16.42 6.96
CA VAL A 165 0.93 15.61 7.18
C VAL A 165 -0.01 15.72 5.97
N SER A 166 -0.44 14.57 5.42
CA SER A 166 -1.27 14.51 4.22
C SER A 166 -2.56 15.33 4.32
N ALA A 167 -3.34 15.18 5.41
CA ALA A 167 -4.57 15.93 5.60
C ALA A 167 -4.37 17.46 5.61
N ALA A 168 -3.34 17.94 6.31
CA ALA A 168 -3.00 19.36 6.33
C ALA A 168 -2.52 19.87 4.96
N ARG A 169 -1.90 19.00 4.16
CA ARG A 169 -1.48 19.33 2.80
C ARG A 169 -2.66 19.50 1.85
N VAL A 170 -3.68 18.65 1.98
CA VAL A 170 -4.95 18.81 1.25
C VAL A 170 -5.58 20.15 1.62
N GLU A 171 -5.69 20.48 2.90
CA GLU A 171 -6.25 21.76 3.36
C GLU A 171 -5.45 22.97 2.85
N TRP A 172 -4.12 22.89 2.94
CA TRP A 172 -3.22 23.90 2.37
C TRP A 172 -3.47 24.09 0.86
N TRP A 173 -3.68 23.00 0.14
CA TRP A 173 -3.99 23.04 -1.28
C TRP A 173 -5.35 23.70 -1.57
N GLU A 174 -6.40 23.32 -0.84
CA GLU A 174 -7.74 23.93 -0.96
C GLU A 174 -7.73 25.43 -0.67
N SER A 175 -6.86 25.89 0.24
CA SER A 175 -6.66 27.31 0.53
C SER A 175 -5.98 28.07 -0.63
N GLY A 176 -5.52 27.36 -1.66
CA GLY A 176 -4.89 27.91 -2.86
C GLY A 176 -3.40 27.60 -2.99
N GLY A 177 -2.80 26.85 -2.07
CA GLY A 177 -1.40 26.39 -2.14
C GLY A 177 -0.40 27.54 -2.30
N GLY A 178 -0.62 28.64 -1.57
CA GLY A 178 0.19 29.87 -1.68
C GLY A 178 0.21 30.50 -3.09
N GLY A 179 -0.84 30.27 -3.89
CA GLY A 179 -0.97 30.80 -5.25
C GLY A 179 -0.68 29.78 -6.35
N LEU A 180 -0.06 28.64 -6.04
CA LEU A 180 0.27 27.58 -7.00
C LEU A 180 -0.99 27.06 -7.73
N GLY A 181 -2.05 26.73 -6.99
CA GLY A 181 -3.29 26.23 -7.59
C GLY A 181 -3.95 27.26 -8.52
N THR A 182 -3.85 28.54 -8.18
CA THR A 182 -4.35 29.63 -9.04
C THR A 182 -3.49 29.81 -10.28
N ALA A 183 -2.17 29.66 -10.18
CA ALA A 183 -1.26 29.72 -11.30
C ALA A 183 -1.50 28.56 -12.29
N LEU A 184 -1.66 27.34 -11.79
CA LEU A 184 -1.95 26.15 -12.58
C LEU A 184 -3.29 26.23 -13.31
N ARG A 185 -4.29 26.91 -12.75
CA ARG A 185 -5.59 27.14 -13.42
C ARG A 185 -5.53 28.16 -14.56
N ARG A 186 -4.51 29.02 -14.61
CA ARG A 186 -4.39 30.08 -15.63
C ARG A 186 -3.77 29.60 -16.95
N THR A 187 -3.53 28.30 -17.08
CA THR A 187 -2.85 27.72 -18.24
C THR A 187 -3.71 27.76 -19.49
N LYS A 188 -3.05 27.98 -20.63
CA LYS A 188 -3.69 28.10 -21.94
C LYS A 188 -4.42 26.80 -22.28
N GLY A 189 -5.74 26.80 -22.13
CA GLY A 189 -6.59 25.65 -22.49
C GLY A 189 -6.57 24.50 -21.47
N GLY A 190 -6.11 24.73 -20.24
CA GLY A 190 -6.18 23.73 -19.16
C GLY A 190 -5.23 22.55 -19.30
N ASN A 191 -4.22 22.65 -20.17
CA ASN A 191 -3.24 21.60 -20.37
C ASN A 191 -1.83 22.13 -20.05
N ALA A 192 -1.15 21.46 -19.13
CA ALA A 192 0.16 21.86 -18.66
C ALA A 192 1.04 20.65 -18.35
N MET A 193 2.33 20.80 -18.62
CA MET A 193 3.37 19.91 -18.13
C MET A 193 3.88 20.47 -16.81
N THR A 194 3.68 19.73 -15.71
CA THR A 194 4.15 20.13 -14.38
C THR A 194 5.30 19.22 -13.95
N ILE A 195 6.47 19.81 -13.75
CA ILE A 195 7.70 19.13 -13.32
C ILE A 195 7.91 19.45 -11.85
N ILE A 196 8.03 18.43 -11.01
CA ILE A 196 8.25 18.55 -9.57
C ILE A 196 9.67 18.08 -9.25
N ARG A 197 10.40 18.91 -8.49
CA ARG A 197 11.74 18.62 -7.98
C ARG A 197 11.78 18.82 -6.48
N GLN A 198 12.53 17.98 -5.78
CA GLN A 198 12.78 18.14 -4.34
C GLN A 198 14.27 18.13 -4.01
N ASP A 199 14.66 18.82 -2.96
CA ASP A 199 16.02 18.79 -2.42
C ASP A 199 16.17 17.55 -1.52
N GLY A 200 17.38 17.02 -1.40
CA GLY A 200 17.67 15.87 -0.56
C GLY A 200 17.36 16.06 0.94
N ARG A 201 17.28 17.30 1.43
CA ARG A 201 16.84 17.62 2.80
C ARG A 201 15.32 17.67 2.95
N ALA A 202 14.58 17.89 1.86
CA ALA A 202 13.12 17.82 1.90
C ALA A 202 12.71 16.38 2.20
N SER A 203 11.62 16.19 2.95
CA SER A 203 11.18 14.84 3.28
C SER A 203 10.79 14.09 2.00
N TYR A 204 11.34 12.88 1.79
CA TYR A 204 11.17 12.06 0.58
C TYR A 204 9.71 11.78 0.18
N ARG A 205 8.73 12.08 1.03
CA ARG A 205 7.29 11.87 0.78
C ARG A 205 6.54 13.14 0.37
N ILE A 206 7.21 14.29 0.27
CA ILE A 206 6.51 15.54 -0.07
C ILE A 206 6.24 15.62 -1.57
N ALA A 207 7.24 15.38 -2.41
CA ALA A 207 7.08 15.40 -3.87
C ALA A 207 6.01 14.41 -4.34
N ALA A 208 6.11 13.14 -3.93
CA ALA A 208 5.12 12.11 -4.29
C ALA A 208 3.68 12.46 -3.86
N GLY A 209 3.50 12.98 -2.64
CA GLY A 209 2.17 13.41 -2.20
C GLY A 209 1.67 14.67 -2.92
N MET A 210 2.57 15.54 -3.37
CA MET A 210 2.20 16.69 -4.22
C MET A 210 1.83 16.24 -5.63
N GLU A 211 2.57 15.28 -6.19
CA GLU A 211 2.27 14.67 -7.48
C GLU A 211 0.86 14.05 -7.49
N GLU A 212 0.54 13.25 -6.47
CA GLU A 212 -0.79 12.64 -6.32
C GLU A 212 -1.89 13.71 -6.26
N LEU A 213 -1.70 14.77 -5.46
CA LEU A 213 -2.65 15.88 -5.36
C LEU A 213 -2.82 16.61 -6.70
N LEU A 214 -1.74 16.84 -7.43
CA LEU A 214 -1.77 17.52 -8.73
C LEU A 214 -2.49 16.67 -9.78
N ARG A 215 -2.24 15.36 -9.83
CA ARG A 215 -2.93 14.43 -10.74
C ARG A 215 -4.42 14.34 -10.43
N ASP A 216 -4.80 14.32 -9.15
CA ASP A 216 -6.21 14.30 -8.72
C ASP A 216 -6.95 15.58 -9.12
N ARG A 217 -6.32 16.75 -8.95
CA ARG A 217 -6.98 18.05 -9.15
C ARG A 217 -6.85 18.63 -10.55
N PHE A 218 -5.87 18.17 -11.31
CA PHE A 218 -5.65 18.56 -12.69
C PHE A 218 -5.43 17.30 -13.54
N PRO A 219 -6.48 16.49 -13.80
CA PRO A 219 -6.37 15.24 -14.54
C PRO A 219 -5.87 15.43 -15.98
N ASP A 220 -6.06 16.64 -16.54
CA ASP A 220 -5.61 16.99 -17.88
C ASP A 220 -4.13 17.45 -17.92
N HIS A 221 -3.49 17.63 -16.76
CA HIS A 221 -2.07 18.00 -16.67
C HIS A 221 -1.18 16.75 -16.72
N GLN A 222 -0.05 16.86 -17.41
CA GLN A 222 1.02 15.87 -17.37
C GLN A 222 1.95 16.21 -16.21
N VAL A 223 1.85 15.45 -15.12
CA VAL A 223 2.68 15.65 -13.92
C VAL A 223 3.85 14.67 -13.93
N TYR A 224 5.05 15.19 -13.73
CA TYR A 224 6.30 14.46 -13.69
C TYR A 224 7.03 14.75 -12.38
N ASP A 225 7.34 13.69 -11.61
CA ASP A 225 8.25 13.77 -10.46
C ASP A 225 9.67 13.41 -10.92
N GLU A 226 10.59 14.37 -10.89
CA GLU A 226 12.01 14.15 -11.16
C GLU A 226 12.79 13.68 -9.93
N GLY A 227 12.12 13.60 -8.77
CA GLY A 227 12.71 13.16 -7.52
C GLY A 227 13.70 14.16 -6.95
N VAL A 228 14.79 13.64 -6.36
CA VAL A 228 15.79 14.46 -5.68
C VAL A 228 16.70 15.14 -6.70
N SER A 229 16.65 16.46 -6.75
CA SER A 229 17.52 17.28 -7.60
C SER A 229 18.99 17.14 -7.18
N LEU A 230 19.86 16.96 -8.16
CA LEU A 230 21.32 17.01 -8.00
C LEU A 230 21.86 18.44 -8.04
N VAL A 231 21.03 19.40 -8.44
CA VAL A 231 21.35 20.83 -8.55
C VAL A 231 20.69 21.57 -7.39
N ASP A 232 21.37 22.60 -6.89
CA ASP A 232 20.83 23.46 -5.83
C ASP A 232 19.48 24.05 -6.21
N ILE A 233 18.54 23.94 -5.27
CA ILE A 233 17.16 24.39 -5.44
C ILE A 233 17.06 25.87 -5.07
N HIS A 234 16.40 26.66 -5.92
CA HIS A 234 16.33 28.12 -5.77
C HIS A 234 15.40 28.54 -4.62
N CYS A 235 14.51 27.65 -4.22
CA CYS A 235 13.54 27.88 -3.15
C CYS A 235 14.13 28.06 -1.74
N GLY A 236 15.45 27.91 -1.58
CA GLY A 236 16.16 28.01 -0.29
C GLY A 236 16.76 29.37 0.08
N ALA A 237 16.73 30.37 -0.80
CA ALA A 237 17.51 31.62 -0.65
C ALA A 237 16.68 32.86 -0.22
N SER A 238 15.55 32.68 0.47
CA SER A 238 14.76 33.78 1.05
C SER A 238 15.07 34.02 2.52
#